data_AF-A0A2E7T0H7-F1
#
_entry.id   AF-A0A2E7T0H7-F1
#
_cell.length_a   1.000
_cell.length_b   1.000
_cell.length_c   1.000
_cell.angle_alpha   90.00
_cell.angle_beta   90.00
_cell.angle_gamma   90.00
#
_symmetry.space_group_name_H-M   'P 1'
#
loop_
_entity.id
_entity.type
_entity.pdbx_description
1 polymer ?
#
loop_
_entity_poly.entity_id
_entity_poly.type
_entity_poly.pdbx_seq_one_letter_code
_entity_poly.pdbx_strand_id
1 'polypeptide(L)'
;MEKGNNAVPIEYLKNAWKEHGLQEHVGLSISGCLGPCSLNNVTLMMNGNERIWLGELGTTEHYEALVEWAKSISNDQEVSEMPDLLVSHQFKPK
;
A
#
# COMPACT_ATOMS: atom_id res chain seq x y z
N MET A 1 23.66 6.89 -13.96
CA MET A 1 22.31 6.28 -13.95
C MET A 1 22.03 5.88 -12.52
N GLU A 2 21.53 6.82 -11.74
CA GLU A 2 21.27 6.59 -10.32
C GLU A 2 20.01 5.71 -10.25
N LYS A 3 20.20 4.41 -10.01
CA LYS A 3 19.11 3.48 -9.67
C LYS A 3 18.65 3.78 -8.24
N GLY A 4 18.15 4.99 -8.02
CA GLY A 4 17.52 5.37 -6.78
C GLY A 4 16.13 4.75 -6.77
N ASN A 5 15.90 3.77 -5.92
CA ASN A 5 14.55 3.35 -5.59
C ASN A 5 13.72 4.60 -5.27
N ASN A 6 12.61 4.81 -5.97
CA ASN A 6 11.77 5.97 -5.71
C ASN A 6 11.37 5.96 -4.24
N ALA A 7 11.59 7.07 -3.55
CA ALA A 7 11.32 7.16 -2.12
C ALA A 7 9.83 6.96 -1.85
N VAL A 8 9.49 6.21 -0.79
CA VAL A 8 8.11 6.08 -0.34
C VAL A 8 7.62 7.45 0.16
N PRO A 9 6.49 8.00 -0.34
CA PRO A 9 6.00 9.31 0.06
C PRO A 9 5.25 9.22 1.40
N ILE A 10 6.01 9.03 2.48
CA ILE A 10 5.49 8.76 3.84
C ILE A 10 4.57 9.90 4.33
N GLU A 11 4.95 11.15 4.11
CA GLU A 11 4.16 12.31 4.56
C GLU A 11 2.82 12.40 3.83
N TYR A 12 2.82 12.14 2.51
CA TYR A 12 1.59 12.07 1.72
C TYR A 12 0.63 11.00 2.26
N LEU A 13 1.13 9.77 2.49
CA LEU A 13 0.31 8.69 3.03
C LEU A 13 -0.28 9.03 4.40
N LYS A 14 0.54 9.58 5.31
CA LYS A 14 0.06 10.00 6.63
C LYS A 14 -1.01 11.09 6.55
N ASN A 15 -0.82 12.06 5.66
CA ASN A 15 -1.78 13.14 5.46
C ASN A 15 -3.09 12.62 4.88
N ALA A 16 -3.03 11.76 3.86
CA ALA A 16 -4.21 11.13 3.25
C ALA A 16 -5.02 10.31 4.28
N TRP A 17 -4.33 9.52 5.11
CA TRP A 17 -4.98 8.75 6.18
C TRP A 17 -5.69 9.64 7.20
N LYS A 18 -5.07 10.78 7.55
CA LYS A 18 -5.66 11.75 8.47
C LYS A 18 -6.83 12.50 7.86
N GLU A 19 -6.68 12.98 6.62
CA GLU A 19 -7.70 13.75 5.91
C GLU A 19 -8.99 12.96 5.71
N HIS A 20 -8.87 11.67 5.37
CA HIS A 20 -10.00 10.81 5.08
C HIS A 20 -10.44 9.92 6.26
N GLY A 21 -9.86 10.11 7.46
CA GLY A 21 -10.24 9.34 8.65
C GLY A 21 -9.98 7.83 8.53
N LEU A 22 -9.09 7.39 7.64
CA LEU A 22 -8.95 5.98 7.28
C LEU A 22 -8.50 5.09 8.44
N GLN A 23 -7.83 5.64 9.45
CA GLN A 23 -7.29 4.89 10.58
C GLN A 23 -8.38 4.13 11.37
N GLU A 24 -9.64 4.54 11.29
CA GLU A 24 -10.75 3.87 11.98
C GLU A 24 -11.05 2.47 11.42
N HIS A 25 -10.80 2.26 10.12
CA HIS A 25 -11.14 1.02 9.40
C HIS A 25 -9.92 0.35 8.75
N VAL A 26 -8.97 1.14 8.26
CA VAL A 26 -7.76 0.69 7.58
C VAL A 26 -6.53 1.30 8.26
N GLY A 27 -5.79 0.50 9.01
CA GLY A 27 -4.59 0.96 9.71
C GLY A 27 -3.42 1.26 8.77
N LEU A 28 -2.70 2.37 9.00
CA LEU A 28 -1.44 2.67 8.30
C LEU A 28 -0.23 2.43 9.22
N SER A 29 0.68 1.57 8.78
CA SER A 29 1.97 1.33 9.44
C SER A 29 3.12 1.49 8.46
N ILE A 30 4.12 2.30 8.83
CA ILE A 30 5.33 2.54 8.03
C ILE A 30 6.51 1.88 8.73
N SER A 31 7.23 1.01 8.03
CA SER A 31 8.36 0.24 8.57
C SER A 31 9.55 0.31 7.62
N GLY A 32 10.77 0.27 8.16
CA GLY A 32 12.00 0.36 7.37
C GLY A 32 12.30 -0.90 6.53
N CYS A 33 11.80 -2.06 6.93
CA CYS A 33 11.86 -3.29 6.14
C CYS A 33 10.65 -4.18 6.47
N LEU A 34 9.92 -4.58 5.43
CA LEU A 34 8.83 -5.55 5.52
C LEU A 34 9.21 -6.92 4.93
N GLY A 35 10.31 -6.98 4.17
CA GLY A 35 10.70 -8.15 3.38
C GLY A 35 9.71 -8.44 2.22
N PRO A 36 10.07 -9.32 1.27
CA PRO A 36 11.39 -9.91 1.04
C PRO A 36 12.41 -8.86 0.53
N CYS A 37 13.69 -8.98 0.93
CA CYS A 37 14.74 -8.01 0.58
C CYS A 37 15.02 -7.88 -0.92
N SER A 38 14.48 -8.77 -1.75
CA SER A 38 14.64 -8.75 -3.21
C SER A 38 13.72 -7.76 -3.92
N LEU A 39 12.70 -7.24 -3.23
CA LEU A 39 11.73 -6.28 -3.77
C LEU A 39 11.82 -4.97 -2.99
N ASN A 40 11.79 -3.85 -3.71
CA ASN A 40 11.75 -2.52 -3.09
C ASN A 40 10.32 -2.12 -2.78
N ASN A 41 10.16 -1.22 -1.80
CA ASN A 41 8.90 -0.56 -1.46
C ASN A 41 7.71 -1.53 -1.31
N VAL A 42 7.92 -2.55 -0.48
CA VAL A 42 6.90 -3.56 -0.21
C VAL A 42 5.78 -2.96 0.64
N THR A 43 4.55 -3.28 0.27
CA THR A 43 3.33 -3.00 1.05
C THR A 43 2.62 -4.32 1.34
N LEU A 44 2.18 -4.48 2.59
CA LEU A 44 1.42 -5.63 3.06
C LEU A 44 0.04 -5.15 3.50
N MET A 45 -1.00 -5.61 2.81
CA MET A 45 -2.38 -5.49 3.28
C MET A 45 -2.77 -6.76 4.02
N MET A 46 -3.37 -6.60 5.20
CA MET A 46 -3.84 -7.69 6.05
C MET A 46 -5.33 -7.54 6.29
N ASN A 47 -6.09 -8.61 6.03
CA ASN A 47 -7.50 -8.72 6.39
C ASN A 47 -7.74 -10.07 7.07
N GLY A 48 -7.82 -10.09 8.41
CA GLY A 48 -7.89 -11.33 9.17
C GLY A 48 -6.69 -12.26 8.88
N ASN A 49 -6.94 -13.41 8.26
CA ASN A 49 -5.91 -14.36 7.84
C ASN A 49 -5.34 -14.09 6.43
N GLU A 50 -6.01 -13.25 5.65
CA GLU A 50 -5.63 -12.92 4.29
C GLU A 50 -4.50 -11.89 4.28
N ARG A 51 -3.54 -12.11 3.37
CA ARG A 51 -2.34 -11.28 3.23
C ARG A 51 -2.10 -11.02 1.75
N ILE A 52 -2.17 -9.76 1.36
CA ILE A 52 -1.85 -9.31 0.00
C ILE A 52 -0.51 -8.57 0.05
N TRP A 53 0.45 -9.06 -0.72
CA TRP A 53 1.79 -8.50 -0.81
C TRP A 53 1.95 -7.76 -2.12
N LEU A 54 2.34 -6.50 -2.04
CA LEU A 54 2.59 -5.62 -3.19
C LEU A 54 4.06 -5.20 -3.17
N GLY A 55 4.74 -5.29 -4.30
CA GLY A 55 6.16 -4.96 -4.42
C GLY A 55 6.41 -3.99 -5.56
N GLU A 56 7.58 -3.36 -5.55
CA GLU A 56 8.02 -2.46 -6.64
C GLU A 56 7.11 -1.23 -6.82
N LEU A 57 6.47 -0.79 -5.73
CA LEU A 57 5.71 0.45 -5.75
C LEU A 57 6.68 1.64 -5.83
N GLY A 58 6.57 2.50 -6.83
CA GLY A 58 7.57 3.54 -7.01
C GLY A 58 7.09 4.78 -7.75
N THR A 59 5.85 4.83 -8.21
CA THR A 59 5.27 6.04 -8.81
C THR A 59 4.29 6.66 -7.82
N THR A 60 4.01 7.96 -7.95
CA THR A 60 2.97 8.63 -7.17
C THR A 60 1.63 7.92 -7.35
N GLU A 61 1.31 7.51 -8.58
CA GLU A 61 0.07 6.81 -8.93
C GLU A 61 -0.12 5.51 -8.14
N HIS A 62 0.96 4.78 -7.83
CA HIS A 62 0.88 3.58 -6.98
C HIS A 62 0.41 3.92 -5.56
N TYR A 63 0.90 5.02 -4.99
CA TYR A 63 0.53 5.44 -3.64
C TYR A 63 -0.85 6.10 -3.60
N GLU A 64 -1.25 6.80 -4.66
CA GLU A 64 -2.62 7.28 -4.84
C GLU A 64 -3.60 6.11 -4.92
N ALA A 65 -3.27 5.06 -5.68
CA ALA A 65 -4.10 3.85 -5.76
C ALA A 65 -4.23 3.12 -4.41
N LEU A 66 -3.19 3.13 -3.57
CA LEU A 66 -3.29 2.61 -2.19
C LEU A 66 -4.27 3.42 -1.34
N VAL A 67 -4.23 4.74 -1.45
CA VAL A 67 -5.15 5.63 -0.72
C VAL A 67 -6.59 5.41 -1.20
N GLU A 68 -6.82 5.36 -2.51
CA GLU A 68 -8.16 5.13 -3.07
C GLU A 68 -8.72 3.76 -2.67
N TRP A 69 -7.87 2.72 -2.67
CA TRP A 69 -8.29 1.41 -2.20
C TRP A 69 -8.66 1.42 -0.71
N ALA A 70 -7.83 2.04 0.14
CA ALA A 70 -8.13 2.19 1.56
C ALA A 70 -9.43 3.00 1.81
N LYS A 71 -9.69 4.04 1.00
CA LYS A 71 -10.95 4.79 1.03
C LYS A 71 -12.16 3.93 0.69
N SER A 72 -12.08 3.10 -0.35
CA SER A 72 -13.15 2.18 -0.70
C SER A 72 -13.42 1.19 0.44
N ILE A 73 -12.39 0.57 0.99
CA ILE A 73 -12.55 -0.36 2.13
C ILE A 73 -13.17 0.34 3.34
N SER A 74 -12.75 1.57 3.65
CA SER A 74 -13.31 2.36 4.75
C SER A 74 -14.80 2.69 4.54
N ASN A 75 -15.17 3.05 3.31
CA ASN A 75 -16.54 3.43 2.97
C ASN A 75 -17.51 2.24 2.96
N ASP A 76 -17.09 1.12 2.36
CA ASP A 76 -17.92 -0.08 2.21
C ASP A 76 -17.84 -1.02 3.42
N GLN A 77 -16.88 -0.79 4.33
CA GLN A 77 -16.55 -1.64 5.49
C GLN A 77 -16.25 -3.10 5.13
N GLU A 78 -15.86 -3.35 3.89
CA GLU A 78 -15.50 -4.64 3.33
C GLU A 78 -14.28 -4.48 2.41
N VAL A 79 -13.47 -5.54 2.27
CA VAL A 79 -12.34 -5.53 1.33
C VAL A 79 -12.87 -5.50 -0.10
N SER A 80 -12.73 -4.34 -0.74
CA SER A 80 -13.10 -4.15 -2.13
C SER A 80 -12.04 -4.65 -3.10
N GLU A 81 -12.43 -4.75 -4.38
CA GLU A 81 -11.55 -5.16 -5.46
C GLU A 81 -10.29 -4.28 -5.53
N MET A 82 -9.14 -4.92 -5.62
CA MET A 82 -7.86 -4.21 -5.69
C MET A 82 -7.73 -3.48 -7.03
N PRO A 83 -7.32 -2.21 -7.05
CA PRO A 83 -7.11 -1.46 -8.28
C PRO A 83 -6.18 -2.19 -9.27
N ASP A 84 -6.51 -2.18 -10.57
CA ASP A 84 -5.70 -2.84 -11.63
C ASP A 84 -4.22 -2.43 -11.59
N LEU A 85 -3.97 -1.16 -11.24
CA LEU A 85 -2.62 -0.62 -11.10
C LEU A 85 -1.83 -1.37 -10.02
N LEU A 86 -2.47 -1.82 -8.94
CA LEU A 86 -1.83 -2.58 -7.87
C LEU A 86 -1.80 -4.10 -8.14
N VAL A 87 -2.76 -4.63 -8.92
CA VAL A 87 -2.80 -6.05 -9.30
C VAL A 87 -1.50 -6.50 -9.95
N SER A 88 -0.94 -5.67 -10.83
CA SER A 88 0.34 -5.96 -11.51
C SER A 88 1.55 -6.02 -10.57
N HIS A 89 1.41 -5.50 -9.35
CA HIS A 89 2.45 -5.48 -8.31
C HIS A 89 2.25 -6.56 -7.24
N GLN A 90 1.18 -7.36 -7.35
CA GLN A 90 0.92 -8.43 -6.41
C GLN A 90 1.92 -9.59 -6.58
N PHE A 91 2.49 -10.04 -5.48
CA PHE A 91 3.38 -11.20 -5.46
C PHE A 91 3.06 -12.14 -4.30
N LYS A 92 3.64 -13.35 -4.34
CA LYS A 92 3.66 -14.27 -3.21
C LYS A 92 5.07 -14.31 -2.63
N PRO A 93 5.29 -13.91 -1.37
CA PRO A 93 6.58 -14.10 -0.73
C PRO A 93 6.89 -15.60 -0.67
N LYS A 94 8.17 -15.95 -0.89
CA LYS A 94 8.66 -17.33 -0.75
C LYS A 94 8.93 -17.69 0.70
#